data_AF-A0A9D0TG46-F1
#
_entry.id   AF-A0A9D0TG46-F1
#
_cell.length_a   1.000
_cell.length_b   1.000
_cell.length_c   1.000
_cell.angle_alpha   90.00
_cell.angle_beta   90.00
_cell.angle_gamma   90.00
#
_symmetry.space_group_name_H-M   'P 1'
#
loop_
_entity.id
_entity.type
_entity.pdbx_description
1 polymer ?
#
loop_
_entity_poly.entity_id
_entity_poly.type
_entity_poly.pdbx_seq_one_letter_code
_entity_poly.pdbx_strand_id
1 'polypeptide(L)' 'MGKVVPFKKPAPAQKHRGNTLCRRGFHKWEVVDRPFDVKAGRLVTCWRCRRCGAEKTGAG' A
#
# COMPACT_ATOMS: atom_id res chain seq x y z
N MET A 1 -10.16 -6.44 -32.37
CA MET A 1 -9.35 -5.28 -31.95
C MET A 1 -8.16 -5.77 -31.15
N GLY A 2 -6.95 -5.68 -31.69
CA GLY A 2 -5.73 -6.16 -31.02
C GLY A 2 -5.17 -5.10 -30.07
N LYS A 3 -4.88 -5.46 -28.81
CA LYS A 3 -4.15 -4.58 -27.89
C LYS A 3 -2.70 -4.49 -28.34
N VAL A 4 -2.28 -3.31 -28.82
CA VAL A 4 -0.88 -3.02 -29.16
C VAL A 4 -0.05 -3.04 -27.88
N VAL A 5 0.83 -4.03 -27.75
CA VAL A 5 1.74 -4.14 -26.60
C VAL A 5 3.02 -3.37 -26.94
N PRO A 6 3.46 -2.41 -26.11
CA PRO A 6 4.67 -1.65 -26.38
C PRO A 6 5.92 -2.55 -26.25
N PHE A 7 6.74 -2.59 -27.31
CA PHE A 7 8.00 -3.34 -27.35
C PHE A 7 9.13 -2.73 -26.51
N LYS A 8 8.97 -1.48 -26.06
CA LYS A 8 9.99 -0.76 -25.28
C LYS A 8 9.88 -1.14 -23.81
N LYS A 9 11.02 -1.46 -23.18
CA LYS A 9 11.06 -1.69 -21.72
C LYS A 9 10.47 -0.46 -21.01
N PRO A 10 9.48 -0.63 -20.11
CA PRO A 10 8.88 0.48 -19.39
C PRO A 10 9.96 1.20 -18.59
N ALA A 11 9.97 2.53 -18.70
CA ALA A 11 10.97 3.36 -18.03
C ALA A 11 10.94 3.10 -16.51
N PRO A 12 12.08 3.15 -15.80
CA PRO A 12 12.12 3.04 -14.34
C PRO A 12 11.20 4.04 -13.66
N ALA A 13 11.05 5.23 -14.26
CA ALA A 13 10.09 6.25 -13.84
C ALA A 13 8.64 5.75 -13.87
N GLN A 14 8.21 4.99 -14.87
CA GLN A 14 6.87 4.38 -14.88
C GLN A 14 6.73 3.30 -13.81
N LYS A 15 7.76 2.48 -13.58
CA LYS A 15 7.75 1.44 -12.52
C LYS A 15 7.71 2.02 -11.11
N HIS A 16 8.18 3.24 -10.91
CA HIS A 16 8.33 3.85 -9.58
C HIS A 16 7.42 5.08 -9.37
N ARG A 17 6.62 5.47 -10.37
CA ARG A 17 5.63 6.53 -10.26
C ARG A 17 4.71 6.26 -9.07
N GLY A 18 4.71 7.17 -8.09
CA GLY A 18 3.84 7.13 -6.92
C GLY A 18 4.39 6.39 -5.69
N ASN A 19 5.49 5.65 -5.80
CA ASN A 19 6.01 4.82 -4.69
C ASN A 19 7.33 5.35 -4.07
N THR A 20 7.93 6.40 -4.63
CA THR A 20 9.19 6.99 -4.12
C THR A 20 9.08 7.46 -2.67
N LEU A 21 7.95 8.06 -2.28
CA LEU A 21 7.71 8.53 -0.91
C LEU A 21 7.60 7.37 0.09
N CYS A 22 6.88 6.30 -0.30
CA CYS A 22 6.73 5.13 0.54
C CYS A 22 8.05 4.38 0.76
N ARG A 23 8.93 4.33 -0.25
CA ARG A 23 10.28 3.76 -0.11
C ARG A 23 11.15 4.50 0.91
N ARG A 24 10.85 5.77 1.18
CA ARG A 24 11.53 6.59 2.19
C ARG A 24 10.82 6.59 3.55
N GLY A 25 9.77 5.76 3.73
CA GLY A 25 8.98 5.68 4.96
C GLY A 25 7.75 6.61 5.02
N PHE A 26 7.54 7.47 4.01
CA PHE A 26 6.41 8.40 3.97
C PHE A 26 5.17 7.76 3.36
N HIS A 27 4.56 6.87 4.13
CA HIS A 27 3.34 6.18 3.73
C HIS A 27 2.10 7.05 3.93
N LYS A 28 1.20 7.03 2.94
CA LYS A 28 -0.16 7.56 3.08
C LYS A 28 -1.06 6.44 3.61
N TRP A 29 -1.17 6.34 4.92
CA TRP A 29 -1.98 5.34 5.62
C TRP A 29 -3.46 5.68 5.53
N GLU A 30 -4.28 4.67 5.26
CA GLU A 30 -5.74 4.72 5.23
C GLU A 30 -6.27 3.57 6.09
N VAL A 31 -7.31 3.80 6.91
CA VAL A 31 -7.91 2.73 7.72
C VAL A 31 -8.70 1.82 6.78
N VAL A 32 -8.43 0.52 6.84
CA VAL A 32 -9.14 -0.47 6.03
C VAL A 32 -10.11 -1.28 6.87
N ASP A 33 -9.68 -1.68 8.07
CA ASP A 33 -10.49 -2.53 8.94
C ASP A 33 -10.15 -2.29 10.42
N ARG A 34 -11.07 -2.71 11.30
CA ARG A 34 -10.89 -2.61 12.75
C ARG A 34 -11.27 -3.94 13.44
N PRO A 35 -10.47 -5.01 13.25
CA PRO A 35 -10.81 -6.31 13.81
C PRO A 35 -10.53 -6.36 15.31
N PHE A 36 -11.16 -7.31 16.00
CA PHE A 36 -10.87 -7.61 17.40
C PHE A 36 -9.70 -8.59 17.49
N ASP A 37 -8.58 -8.17 18.09
CA ASP A 37 -7.42 -9.02 18.31
C ASP A 37 -7.63 -9.85 19.57
N VAL A 38 -7.83 -11.17 19.39
CA VAL A 38 -8.10 -12.12 20.49
C VAL A 38 -6.92 -12.24 21.45
N LYS A 39 -5.68 -12.05 20.98
CA LYS A 39 -4.48 -12.13 21.83
C LYS A 39 -4.30 -10.86 22.65
N ALA A 40 -4.58 -9.70 22.07
CA ALA A 40 -4.49 -8.42 22.75
C ALA A 40 -5.75 -8.07 23.56
N GLY A 41 -6.86 -8.78 23.35
CA GLY A 41 -8.13 -8.55 24.02
C GLY A 41 -8.78 -7.20 23.67
N ARG A 42 -8.47 -6.62 22.51
CA ARG A 42 -8.93 -5.28 22.12
C ARG A 42 -9.12 -5.14 20.61
N LEU A 43 -9.89 -4.13 20.21
CA LEU A 43 -9.97 -3.71 18.81
C LEU A 43 -8.62 -3.13 18.36
N VAL A 44 -8.11 -3.65 17.25
CA VAL A 44 -6.94 -3.12 16.57
C VAL A 44 -7.38 -2.40 15.30
N THR A 45 -6.60 -1.41 14.88
CA THR A 45 -6.88 -0.69 13.63
C THR A 45 -5.88 -1.12 12.58
N CYS A 46 -6.39 -1.71 11.50
CA CYS A 46 -5.62 -2.09 10.33
C CYS A 46 -5.56 -0.92 9.36
N TRP A 47 -4.34 -0.54 8.99
CA TRP A 47 -4.06 0.53 8.05
C TRP A 47 -3.41 -0.04 6.81
N ARG A 48 -3.78 0.48 5.64
CA ARG A 48 -3.13 0.17 4.38
C ARG A 48 -2.68 1.42 3.68
N CYS A 49 -1.51 1.37 3.06
CA CYS A 49 -0.99 2.49 2.32
C CYS A 49 -1.67 2.57 0.95
N ARG A 50 -2.36 3.68 0.67
CA ARG A 50 -3.05 3.88 -0.62
C ARG A 50 -2.12 3.93 -1.83
N ARG A 51 -0.82 4.20 -1.63
CA ARG A 51 0.19 4.30 -2.70
C ARG A 51 0.84 2.96 -3.01
N CYS A 52 1.34 2.27 -1.99
CA CYS A 52 2.16 1.07 -2.14
C CYS A 52 1.47 -0.23 -1.70
N GLY A 53 0.32 -0.14 -1.06
CA GLY A 53 -0.43 -1.28 -0.55
C GLY A 53 0.12 -1.91 0.73
N ALA A 54 1.22 -1.38 1.30
CA ALA A 54 1.78 -1.86 2.57
C ALA A 54 0.74 -1.81 3.68
N GLU A 55 0.79 -2.76 4.61
CA GLU A 55 -0.18 -2.90 5.70
C GLU A 55 0.52 -2.71 7.05
N LYS A 56 -0.15 -2.08 7.99
CA LYS A 56 0.27 -2.00 9.40
C LYS A 56 -0.93 -2.14 10.30
N THR A 57 -0.74 -2.75 11.46
CA THR A 57 -1.76 -2.87 12.49
C THR A 57 -1.32 -2.07 13.71
N GLY A 58 -2.16 -1.15 14.16
CA GLY A 58 -1.92 -0.33 15.34
C GLY A 58 -2.89 -0.67 16.47
N ALA A 59 -2.46 -0.47 17.70
CA ALA A 59 -3.36 -0.43 18.85
C ALA A 59 -4.28 0.79 18.72
N GLY A 60 -5.58 0.58 18.86
CA GLY A 60 -6.57 1.64 19.04
C GLY A 60 -6.68 2.06 20.49
#